data_AF-A0A699VLE5-F1
#
_entry.id   AF-A0A699VLE5-F1
#
_cell.length_a   1.000
_cell.length_b   1.000
_cell.length_c   1.000
_cell.angle_alpha   90.00
_cell.angle_beta   90.00
_cell.angle_gamma   90.00
#
_symmetry.space_group_name_H-M   'P 1'
#
loop_
_entity.id
_entity.type
_entity.pdbx_description
1 polymer ?
#
loop_
_entity_poly.entity_id
_entity_poly.type
_entity_poly.pdbx_seq_one_letter_code
_entity_poly.pdbx_strand_id
1 'polypeptide(L)'
;MDWLSRYQAVIFCADKIVRIPGGRETLIFYGDGSNQEHETQLNIISCAKTQKYMLKGCQVFLAHVTTKEAEGKSEKKRLKNIPIVQDFPEVFPEDFPGLTPTRQVVFQIDLIPGAAPAAWAPYRLAPPEMKELSE
;
A
#
# COMPACT_ATOMS: atom_id res chain seq x y z
N MET A 1 3.60 24.74 -10.00
CA MET A 1 3.90 25.29 -8.67
C MET A 1 2.97 24.62 -7.67
N ASP A 2 3.50 23.82 -6.75
CA ASP A 2 2.67 23.17 -5.73
C ASP A 2 2.29 24.15 -4.61
N TRP A 3 1.29 23.78 -3.82
CA TRP A 3 0.78 24.60 -2.72
C TRP A 3 1.90 24.95 -1.71
N LEU A 4 2.79 24.00 -1.43
CA LEU A 4 3.91 24.19 -0.50
C LEU A 4 4.87 25.30 -0.96
N SER A 5 5.21 25.34 -2.25
CA SER A 5 6.06 26.39 -2.83
C SER A 5 5.39 27.77 -2.74
N ARG A 6 4.07 27.86 -2.96
CA ARG A 6 3.31 29.12 -2.84
C ARG A 6 3.39 29.71 -1.43
N TYR A 7 3.44 28.86 -0.41
CA TYR A 7 3.48 29.27 1.00
C TYR A 7 4.86 29.15 1.63
N GLN A 8 5.92 28.97 0.84
CA GLN A 8 7.30 28.85 1.31
C GLN A 8 7.47 27.82 2.44
N ALA A 9 6.78 26.68 2.33
CA ALA A 9 6.83 25.65 3.35
C ALA A 9 8.23 25.02 3.42
N VAL A 10 8.76 24.86 4.64
CA VAL A 10 10.05 24.22 4.92
C VAL A 10 9.81 22.87 5.60
N ILE A 11 10.30 21.79 4.99
CA ILE A 11 10.15 20.42 5.49
C ILE A 11 11.48 19.98 6.12
N PHE A 12 11.48 19.75 7.43
CA PHE A 12 12.58 19.15 8.18
C PHE A 12 12.34 17.64 8.26
N CYS A 13 12.84 16.88 7.28
CA CYS A 13 12.54 15.44 7.17
C CYS A 13 13.06 14.62 8.35
N ALA A 14 14.25 14.96 8.89
CA ALA A 14 14.85 14.25 10.03
C ALA A 14 13.97 14.38 11.28
N ASP A 15 13.49 15.58 11.53
CA ASP A 15 12.64 15.89 12.69
C ASP A 15 11.14 15.67 12.40
N LYS A 16 10.79 15.30 11.16
CA LYS A 16 9.42 15.15 10.64
C LYS A 16 8.56 16.41 10.86
N ILE A 17 9.14 17.60 10.72
CA ILE A 17 8.43 18.88 10.93
C ILE A 17 8.16 19.55 9.58
N VAL A 18 6.97 20.13 9.42
CA VAL A 18 6.65 21.05 8.32
C VAL A 18 6.35 22.43 8.90
N ARG A 19 7.11 23.44 8.48
CA ARG A 19 6.90 24.85 8.86
C ARG A 19 6.33 25.63 7.69
N ILE A 20 5.28 26.41 7.92
CA ILE A 20 4.67 27.28 6.92
C ILE A 20 4.65 28.71 7.46
N PRO A 21 5.47 29.63 6.92
CA PRO A 21 5.49 31.03 7.35
C PRO A 21 4.18 31.72 6.94
N GLY A 22 3.39 32.14 7.94
CA GLY A 22 2.10 32.81 7.78
C GLY A 22 2.12 34.23 8.33
N GLY A 23 2.90 35.13 7.71
CA GLY A 23 2.91 36.57 8.02
C GLY A 23 3.38 36.92 9.43
N ARG A 24 2.50 36.82 10.44
CA ARG A 24 2.81 37.09 11.86
C ARG A 24 3.19 35.83 12.64
N GLU A 25 2.70 34.67 12.22
CA GLU A 25 2.89 33.40 12.93
C GLU A 25 3.36 32.32 11.96
N THR A 26 4.20 31.41 12.43
CA THR A 26 4.62 30.24 11.65
C THR A 26 3.77 29.06 12.10
N LEU A 27 3.05 28.45 11.15
CA LEU A 27 2.35 27.19 11.41
C LEU A 27 3.37 26.06 11.44
N ILE A 28 3.38 25.27 12.50
CA ILE A 28 4.29 24.13 12.68
C ILE A 28 3.45 22.86 12.77
N PHE A 29 3.64 21.97 11.81
CA PHE A 29 3.07 20.63 11.80
C PHE A 29 4.15 19.63 12.17
N TYR A 30 3.85 18.74 13.11
CA TYR A 30 4.73 17.67 13.54
C TYR A 30 4.20 16.35 12.96
N GLY A 31 5.09 15.55 12.38
CA GLY A 31 4.82 14.20 11.88
C GLY A 31 5.22 13.14 12.91
N ASP A 32 4.55 11.98 12.87
CA ASP A 32 4.70 10.91 13.86
C ASP A 32 6.15 10.40 13.96
N GLY A 33 6.80 10.69 15.09
CA GLY A 33 8.22 10.44 15.36
C GLY A 33 8.41 9.38 16.43
N SER A 34 8.40 8.10 16.06
CA SER A 34 8.54 6.96 16.98
C SER A 34 9.94 6.73 17.57
N ASN A 35 10.92 7.63 17.42
CA ASN A 35 12.34 7.28 17.60
C ASN A 35 13.10 8.03 18.69
N GLN A 36 12.48 8.75 19.62
CA GLN A 36 13.23 9.34 20.74
C GLN A 36 12.37 9.53 22.00
N GLU A 37 12.94 9.16 23.14
CA GLU A 37 12.36 8.99 24.50
C GLU A 37 11.76 10.25 25.16
N HIS A 38 11.45 11.30 24.40
CA HIS A 38 10.66 12.43 24.89
C HIS A 38 9.42 12.58 24.01
N GLU A 39 8.36 11.90 24.45
CA GLU A 39 7.02 11.92 23.87
C GLU A 39 6.46 13.35 23.78
N THR A 40 6.60 14.01 22.63
CA THR A 40 5.46 14.76 22.11
C THR A 40 4.62 13.76 21.34
N GLN A 41 3.82 12.96 22.06
CA GLN A 41 2.76 12.14 21.49
C GLN A 41 1.97 13.02 20.53
N LEU A 42 2.22 12.84 19.23
CA LEU A 42 1.29 13.36 18.26
C LEU A 42 0.02 12.56 18.47
N ASN A 43 -1.00 13.23 18.97
CA ASN A 43 -2.32 12.65 19.14
C ASN A 43 -2.86 12.33 17.75
N ILE A 44 -2.47 11.18 17.19
CA ILE A 44 -3.13 10.58 16.05
C ILE A 44 -4.57 10.35 16.49
N ILE A 45 -5.45 11.18 15.96
CA ILE A 45 -6.87 11.09 16.27
C ILE A 45 -7.53 10.18 15.25
N SER A 46 -8.44 9.33 15.74
CA SER A 46 -9.26 8.51 14.85
C SER A 46 -10.18 9.38 13.99
N CYS A 47 -10.64 8.84 12.86
CA CYS A 47 -11.60 9.51 11.98
C CYS A 47 -12.87 9.96 12.73
N ALA A 48 -13.37 9.16 13.68
CA ALA A 48 -14.52 9.50 14.51
C ALA A 48 -14.26 10.73 15.41
N LYS A 49 -13.04 10.87 15.92
CA LYS A 49 -12.66 12.02 16.74
C LYS A 49 -12.49 13.28 15.87
N THR A 50 -11.97 13.14 14.64
CA THR A 50 -11.95 14.21 13.63
C THR A 50 -13.37 14.71 13.31
N GLN A 51 -14.33 13.80 13.09
CA GLN A 51 -15.74 14.17 12.85
C GLN A 51 -16.33 14.97 14.04
N LYS A 52 -16.01 14.59 15.28
CA LYS A 52 -16.45 15.34 16.47
C LYS A 52 -15.88 16.76 16.50
N TYR A 53 -14.65 16.98 16.04
CA TYR A 53 -14.06 18.32 15.94
C TYR A 53 -14.68 19.14 14.81
N MET A 54 -15.01 18.51 13.67
CA MET A 54 -15.74 19.19 12.58
C MET A 54 -17.10 19.72 13.07
N LEU A 55 -17.85 18.91 13.82
CA LEU A 55 -19.14 19.33 14.40
C LEU A 55 -19.00 20.47 15.43
N LYS A 56 -17.84 20.61 16.07
CA LYS A 56 -17.52 21.71 16.99
C LYS A 56 -17.06 22.99 16.29
N GLY A 57 -17.04 23.00 14.95
CA GLY A 57 -16.62 24.15 14.15
C GLY A 57 -15.10 24.29 13.99
N CYS A 58 -14.31 23.27 14.32
CA CYS A 58 -12.87 23.29 14.05
C CYS A 58 -12.60 23.19 12.54
N GLN A 59 -11.65 23.99 12.04
CA GLN A 59 -11.19 23.91 10.66
C GLN A 59 -10.28 22.69 10.49
N VAL A 60 -10.61 21.83 9.53
CA VAL A 60 -9.85 20.60 9.20
C VAL A 60 -9.32 20.71 7.78
N PHE A 61 -8.05 20.36 7.59
CA PHE A 61 -7.40 20.36 6.29
C PHE A 61 -6.94 18.94 5.95
N LEU A 62 -7.25 18.48 4.73
CA LEU A 62 -6.74 17.22 4.20
C LEU A 62 -5.45 17.50 3.42
N ALA A 63 -4.33 16.93 3.86
CA ALA A 63 -3.08 16.97 3.14
C ALA A 63 -2.84 15.60 2.48
N HIS A 64 -2.68 15.60 1.15
CA HIS A 64 -2.29 14.41 0.40
C HIS A 64 -0.86 14.60 -0.09
N VAL A 65 0.05 13.74 0.37
CA VAL A 65 1.46 13.78 -0.03
C VAL A 65 1.66 12.75 -1.15
N THR A 66 1.80 13.22 -2.38
CA THR A 66 2.31 12.38 -3.46
C THR A 66 3.79 12.64 -3.63
N THR A 67 4.60 11.59 -3.50
CA THR A 67 5.97 11.64 -4.02
C THR A 67 5.86 11.65 -5.53
N LYS A 68 6.15 12.80 -6.15
CA LYS A 68 6.48 12.80 -7.57
C LYS A 68 7.82 12.07 -7.68
N GLU A 69 7.79 10.80 -8.06
CA GLU A 69 8.96 10.15 -8.62
C GLU A 69 9.43 11.08 -9.74
N ALA A 70 10.63 11.64 -9.58
CA ALA A 70 11.21 12.45 -10.64
C ALA A 70 11.20 11.57 -11.90
N GLU A 71 10.68 12.09 -13.02
CA GLU A 71 10.81 11.52 -14.36
C GLU A 71 12.27 11.58 -14.84
N GLY A 72 13.21 11.26 -13.96
CA GLY A 72 14.62 11.02 -14.22
C GLY A 72 14.93 9.60 -13.79
N LYS A 73 14.54 8.61 -14.61
CA LYS A 73 15.04 7.23 -14.58
C LYS A 73 15.08 6.55 -13.19
N SER A 74 14.21 6.88 -12.23
CA SER A 74 14.02 5.96 -11.12
C SER A 74 13.18 4.83 -11.67
N GLU A 75 13.82 3.72 -12.00
CA GLU A 75 13.12 2.45 -12.08
C GLU A 75 12.19 2.36 -10.87
N LYS A 76 10.88 2.55 -11.09
CA LYS A 76 9.80 2.18 -10.15
C LYS A 76 10.31 0.98 -9.38
N LYS A 77 10.63 1.11 -8.08
CA LYS A 77 11.39 0.11 -7.29
C LYS A 77 11.07 -1.29 -7.79
N ARG A 78 11.86 -1.79 -8.75
CA ARG A 78 11.50 -3.02 -9.44
C ARG A 78 11.62 -4.07 -8.36
N LEU A 79 10.75 -5.08 -8.34
CA LEU A 79 10.90 -6.19 -7.38
C LEU A 79 12.34 -6.76 -7.42
N LYS A 80 12.97 -6.68 -8.60
CA LYS A 80 14.40 -6.90 -8.89
C LYS A 80 15.40 -6.12 -8.03
N ASN A 81 15.01 -5.05 -7.33
CA ASN A 81 15.90 -4.24 -6.49
C ASN A 81 15.82 -4.65 -5.01
N ILE A 82 14.99 -5.63 -4.67
CA ILE A 82 14.95 -6.25 -3.35
C ILE A 82 16.05 -7.32 -3.31
N PRO A 83 17.01 -7.26 -2.35
CA PRO A 83 18.15 -8.19 -2.31
C PRO A 83 17.75 -9.67 -2.40
N ILE A 84 16.71 -10.07 -1.65
CA ILE A 84 16.23 -11.46 -1.66
C ILE A 84 15.64 -11.90 -3.01
N VAL A 85 15.14 -10.97 -3.82
CA VAL A 85 14.59 -11.30 -5.15
C VAL A 85 15.73 -11.45 -6.16
N GLN A 86 16.83 -10.71 -5.99
CA GLN A 86 18.05 -10.85 -6.81
C GLN A 86 18.74 -12.20 -6.57
N ASP A 87 18.73 -12.68 -5.33
CA ASP A 87 19.34 -13.96 -4.97
C ASP A 87 18.58 -15.17 -5.53
N PHE A 88 17.29 -15.00 -5.86
CA PHE A 88 16.41 -16.09 -6.32
C PHE A 88 15.57 -15.74 -7.57
N PRO A 89 16.21 -15.44 -8.71
CA PRO A 89 15.48 -15.02 -9.92
C PRO A 89 14.56 -16.11 -10.49
N GLU A 90 14.88 -17.39 -10.25
CA GLU A 90 14.06 -18.53 -10.70
C GLU A 90 12.77 -18.73 -9.89
N VAL A 91 12.75 -18.23 -8.65
CA VAL A 91 11.58 -18.33 -7.75
C VAL A 91 10.61 -17.15 -7.96
N PHE A 92 11.13 -16.03 -8.46
CA PHE A 92 10.38 -14.80 -8.73
C PHE A 92 10.46 -14.39 -10.22
N PRO A 93 10.07 -15.25 -11.17
CA PRO A 93 10.02 -14.85 -12.58
C PRO A 93 8.92 -13.79 -12.77
N GLU A 94 9.08 -12.92 -13.76
CA GLU A 94 8.06 -11.90 -14.06
C GLU A 94 6.71 -12.52 -14.44
N ASP A 95 6.75 -13.67 -15.11
CA ASP A 95 5.60 -14.48 -15.48
C ASP A 95 5.84 -15.93 -15.06
N PHE A 96 4.85 -16.59 -14.46
CA PHE A 96 4.97 -18.01 -14.11
C PHE A 96 5.06 -18.86 -15.40
N PRO A 97 5.93 -19.89 -15.45
CA PRO A 97 6.09 -20.75 -16.64
C PRO A 97 4.87 -21.66 -16.96
N GLY A 98 3.67 -21.30 -16.50
CA GLY A 98 2.45 -22.06 -16.70
C GLY A 98 2.40 -23.31 -15.82
N LEU A 99 2.34 -24.48 -16.46
CA LEU A 99 2.29 -25.76 -15.75
C LEU A 99 3.63 -26.06 -15.10
N THR A 100 3.59 -26.53 -13.85
CA THR A 100 4.79 -27.00 -13.18
C THR A 100 5.42 -28.13 -14.00
N PRO A 101 6.76 -28.19 -14.13
CA PRO A 101 7.46 -29.29 -14.77
C PRO A 101 6.97 -30.64 -14.25
N THR A 102 7.01 -31.67 -15.10
CA THR A 102 6.63 -33.04 -14.73
C THR A 102 7.36 -33.43 -13.44
N ARG A 103 6.60 -33.45 -12.33
CA ARG A 103 7.14 -33.83 -11.03
C ARG A 103 7.42 -35.33 -11.06
N GLN A 104 8.54 -35.75 -10.50
CA GLN A 104 8.89 -37.18 -10.38
C GLN A 104 7.93 -37.94 -9.45
N VAL A 105 7.15 -37.21 -8.64
CA VAL A 105 6.19 -37.76 -7.70
C VAL A 105 4.78 -37.50 -8.20
N VAL A 106 4.00 -38.57 -8.36
CA VAL A 106 2.56 -38.50 -8.64
C VAL A 106 1.83 -38.25 -7.33
N PHE A 107 0.99 -37.22 -7.28
CA PHE A 107 0.11 -36.99 -6.15
C PHE A 107 -1.08 -37.95 -6.26
N GLN A 108 -1.19 -38.87 -5.32
CA GLN A 108 -2.35 -39.75 -5.19
C GLN A 108 -3.31 -39.14 -4.17
N ILE A 109 -4.59 -39.05 -4.52
CA ILE A 109 -5.65 -38.63 -3.60
C ILE A 109 -6.33 -39.90 -3.12
N ASP A 110 -5.97 -40.32 -1.90
CA ASP A 110 -6.62 -41.45 -1.24
C ASP A 110 -7.96 -41.02 -0.65
N LEU A 111 -9.02 -41.71 -1.05
CA LEU A 111 -10.35 -41.50 -0.50
C LEU A 111 -10.54 -42.38 0.73
N ILE A 112 -11.19 -41.84 1.76
CA ILE A 112 -11.65 -42.63 2.89
C ILE A 112 -12.68 -43.65 2.35
N PRO A 113 -12.60 -44.94 2.74
CA PRO A 113 -13.57 -45.95 2.29
C PRO A 113 -15.01 -45.50 2.55
N GLY A 114 -15.84 -45.54 1.51
CA GLY A 114 -17.24 -45.08 1.57
C GLY A 114 -17.48 -43.61 1.23
N ALA A 115 -16.43 -42.83 0.92
CA ALA A 115 -16.59 -41.47 0.41
C ALA A 115 -17.23 -41.48 -0.98
N ALA A 116 -18.36 -40.78 -1.13
CA ALA A 116 -19.02 -40.59 -2.41
C ALA A 116 -18.41 -39.38 -3.16
N PRO A 117 -18.26 -39.44 -4.50
CA PRO A 117 -17.85 -38.29 -5.28
C PRO A 117 -18.81 -37.12 -5.10
N ALA A 118 -18.27 -35.91 -4.92
CA ALA A 118 -19.07 -34.70 -4.88
C ALA A 118 -19.45 -34.30 -6.32
N ALA A 119 -20.74 -34.25 -6.62
CA ALA A 119 -21.28 -33.72 -7.87
C ALA A 119 -22.24 -32.58 -7.55
N TRP A 120 -21.84 -31.36 -7.86
CA TRP A 120 -22.64 -30.15 -7.67
C TRP A 120 -22.85 -29.48 -9.01
N ALA A 121 -24.03 -28.89 -9.22
CA ALA A 121 -24.29 -28.09 -10.41
C ALA A 121 -23.36 -26.86 -10.40
N PRO A 122 -22.77 -26.48 -11.55
CA PRO A 122 -22.00 -25.24 -11.65
C PRO A 122 -22.85 -24.03 -11.23
N TYR A 123 -22.20 -23.03 -10.64
CA TYR A 123 -22.86 -21.76 -10.36
C TYR A 123 -23.30 -21.07 -11.65
N ARG A 124 -24.39 -20.29 -11.58
CA ARG A 124 -24.83 -19.47 -12.70
C ARG A 124 -23.89 -18.27 -12.81
N LEU A 125 -23.16 -18.18 -13.92
CA LEU A 125 -22.28 -17.07 -14.24
C LEU A 125 -22.91 -16.20 -15.34
N ALA A 126 -22.65 -14.90 -15.29
CA ALA A 126 -23.05 -13.99 -16.34
C ALA A 126 -22.19 -14.21 -17.60
N PRO A 127 -22.67 -13.82 -18.81
CA PRO A 127 -21.89 -13.93 -20.03
C PRO A 127 -20.45 -13.35 -19.99
N PRO A 128 -20.16 -12.20 -19.35
CA PRO A 128 -18.78 -11.71 -19.25
C PRO A 128 -17.88 -12.60 -18.37
N GLU A 129 -18.39 -13.11 -17.25
CA GLU A 129 -17.64 -14.01 -16.35
C GLU A 129 -17.32 -15.35 -17.04
N MET A 130 -18.27 -15.87 -17.83
CA MET A 130 -18.05 -17.07 -18.65
C MET A 130 -16.95 -16.87 -19.69
N LYS A 131 -16.84 -15.66 -20.26
CA LYS A 131 -15.79 -15.32 -21.21
C LYS A 131 -14.42 -15.26 -20.53
N GLU A 132 -14.34 -14.64 -19.36
CA GLU A 132 -13.09 -14.55 -18.57
C GLU A 132 -12.56 -15.92 -18.15
N LEU A 133 -13.42 -16.90 -17.86
CA LEU A 133 -12.98 -18.27 -17.52
C LEU A 133 -12.49 -19.09 -18.72
N SER A 134 -12.75 -18.63 -19.94
CA SER A 134 -12.36 -19.33 -21.17
C SER A 134 -11.08 -18.79 -21.83
N GLU A 135 -10.58 -17.66 -21.31
CA GLU A 135 -9.33 -17.02 -21.73
C GLU A 135 -8.13 -17.59 -20.97
#